data_AF-A0A382QI64-F1
#
_entry.id   AF-A0A382QI64-F1
#
_cell.length_a   1.000
_cell.length_b   1.000
_cell.length_c   1.000
_cell.angle_alpha   90.00
_cell.angle_beta   90.00
_cell.angle_gamma   90.00
#
_symmetry.space_group_name_H-M   'P 1'
#
loop_
_entity.id
_entity.type
_entity.pdbx_description
1 polymer ?
#
loop_
_entity_poly.entity_id
_entity_poly.type
_entity_poly.pdbx_seq_one_letter_code
_entity_poly.pdbx_strand_id
1 'polypeptide(L)'
;MSGEVEQQDGYYGIWFTLGQFAPSGDEQSPYGDKYSGGLGTYTAKHCPLAIYDDIVGKTFFVYGGARDERRHLLAMIGAYDHGTHRLCSPFVVHDKETVDDHHDNPSIAQDENGYLWVFVSGRGRAR
;
A
#
# COMPACT_ATOMS: atom_id res chain seq x y z
N MET A 1 -18.32 9.22 13.55
CA MET A 1 -17.15 9.79 14.25
C MET A 1 -16.17 10.18 13.16
N SER A 2 -15.87 11.46 12.99
CA SER A 2 -14.78 11.88 12.10
C SER A 2 -13.47 11.56 12.84
N GLY A 3 -12.89 10.39 12.56
CA GLY A 3 -11.56 10.06 13.04
C GLY A 3 -10.55 11.07 12.52
N GLU A 4 -9.59 11.41 13.36
CA GLU A 4 -8.45 12.26 12.97
C GLU A 4 -7.71 11.57 11.82
N VAL A 5 -7.55 12.27 10.69
CA VAL A 5 -6.87 11.69 9.53
C VAL A 5 -5.38 11.72 9.80
N GLU A 6 -4.78 10.55 9.90
CA GLU A 6 -3.36 10.43 10.19
C GLU A 6 -2.53 10.67 8.93
N GLN A 7 -1.74 11.74 8.94
CA GLN A 7 -0.80 12.09 7.87
C GLN A 7 0.59 11.53 8.17
N GLN A 8 1.27 10.99 7.16
CA GLN A 8 2.68 10.59 7.25
C GLN A 8 3.59 11.65 6.62
N ASP A 9 4.84 11.69 7.07
CA ASP A 9 5.90 12.55 6.52
C ASP A 9 6.59 11.96 5.27
N GLY A 10 6.28 10.71 4.93
CA GLY A 10 6.89 10.01 3.80
C GLY A 10 6.08 8.81 3.30
N TYR A 11 6.62 8.17 2.27
CA TYR A 11 6.04 6.98 1.64
C TYR A 11 6.81 5.75 2.09
N TYR A 12 6.26 5.05 3.08
CA TYR A 12 6.86 3.84 3.63
C TYR A 12 6.03 2.63 3.22
N GLY A 13 6.51 1.86 2.25
CA GLY A 13 5.84 0.62 1.83
C GLY A 13 5.99 -0.47 2.88
N ILE A 14 4.99 -1.36 2.98
CA ILE A 14 5.12 -2.55 3.80
C ILE A 14 6.33 -3.38 3.35
N TRP A 15 7.22 -3.70 4.28
CA TRP A 15 8.31 -4.63 4.04
C TRP A 15 7.82 -6.06 4.26
N PHE A 16 8.17 -6.96 3.36
CA PHE A 16 7.84 -8.37 3.50
C PHE A 16 9.01 -9.25 3.05
N THR A 17 9.05 -10.46 3.60
CA THR A 17 9.92 -11.56 3.18
C THR A 17 9.20 -12.88 3.45
N LEU A 18 9.32 -13.85 2.53
CA LEU A 18 8.82 -15.20 2.75
C LEU A 18 9.58 -15.94 3.86
N GLY A 19 10.77 -15.48 4.22
CA GLY A 19 11.60 -16.14 5.21
C GLY A 19 12.33 -17.36 4.65
N GLN A 20 12.45 -17.48 3.31
CA GLN A 20 13.17 -18.55 2.64
C GLN A 20 14.68 -18.27 2.62
N PHE A 21 15.24 -18.01 3.82
CA PHE A 21 16.64 -17.69 4.04
C PHE A 21 17.40 -18.94 4.49
N ALA A 22 18.33 -19.43 3.67
CA ALA A 22 19.42 -20.24 4.17
C ALA A 22 20.67 -19.34 4.36
N PRO A 23 21.50 -19.54 5.42
CA PRO A 23 22.60 -18.63 5.80
C PRO A 23 23.67 -18.38 4.72
N SER A 24 23.63 -19.16 3.65
CA SER A 24 24.49 -19.02 2.47
C SER A 24 23.90 -19.85 1.33
N GLY A 25 22.61 -19.70 1.01
CA GLY A 25 21.96 -20.44 -0.09
C GLY A 25 22.19 -21.95 -0.05
N ASP A 26 21.29 -22.69 0.62
CA ASP A 26 21.27 -24.14 0.43
C ASP A 26 20.87 -24.48 -1.03
N GLU A 27 20.98 -25.76 -1.41
CA GLU A 27 20.67 -26.22 -2.78
C GLU A 27 19.26 -25.79 -3.25
N GLN A 28 18.36 -25.43 -2.34
CA GLN A 28 16.98 -25.04 -2.60
C GLN A 28 16.81 -23.53 -2.87
N SER A 29 17.63 -22.66 -2.28
CA SER A 29 17.58 -21.21 -2.57
C SER A 29 18.97 -20.55 -2.64
N PRO A 30 19.81 -20.91 -3.64
CA PRO A 30 21.19 -20.44 -3.75
C PRO A 30 21.34 -18.92 -3.93
N TYR A 31 20.25 -18.20 -4.23
CA TYR A 31 20.26 -16.77 -4.54
C TYR A 31 19.49 -15.89 -3.53
N GLY A 32 19.04 -16.46 -2.40
CA GLY A 32 18.25 -15.73 -1.39
C GLY A 32 16.74 -15.85 -1.56
N ASP A 33 15.96 -14.99 -0.90
CA ASP A 33 14.50 -15.08 -0.90
C ASP A 33 13.91 -14.60 -2.24
N LYS A 34 12.97 -15.39 -2.78
CA LYS A 34 12.25 -15.07 -4.03
C LYS A 34 11.33 -13.86 -3.88
N TYR A 35 10.72 -13.68 -2.70
CA TYR A 35 9.85 -12.55 -2.41
C TYR A 35 10.33 -11.84 -1.16
N SER A 36 11.08 -10.77 -1.38
CA SER A 36 11.53 -9.86 -0.34
C SER A 36 11.57 -8.43 -0.84
N GLY A 37 11.19 -7.47 -0.02
CA GLY A 37 11.27 -6.05 -0.36
C GLY A 37 10.11 -5.21 0.16
N GLY A 38 10.09 -3.95 -0.29
CA GLY A 38 8.92 -3.07 -0.14
C GLY A 38 7.84 -3.47 -1.15
N LEU A 39 6.77 -4.10 -0.66
CA LEU A 39 5.72 -4.69 -1.50
C LEU A 39 4.40 -3.92 -1.42
N GLY A 40 4.47 -2.59 -1.29
CA GLY A 40 3.28 -1.74 -1.15
C GLY A 40 2.34 -1.70 -2.37
N THR A 41 2.80 -2.06 -3.57
CA THR A 41 1.97 -2.10 -4.79
C THR A 41 1.72 -3.51 -5.31
N TYR A 42 2.15 -4.52 -4.56
CA TYR A 42 1.85 -5.90 -4.85
C TYR A 42 0.41 -6.23 -4.42
N THR A 43 -0.31 -7.18 -5.01
CA THR A 43 -0.07 -7.84 -6.30
C THR A 43 -0.61 -7.02 -7.47
N ALA A 44 -0.29 -7.43 -8.70
CA ALA A 44 -0.93 -6.96 -9.93
C ALA A 44 -2.47 -7.15 -9.97
N LYS A 45 -3.09 -7.88 -9.02
CA LYS A 45 -4.54 -8.07 -8.94
C LYS A 45 -5.26 -6.90 -8.27
N HIS A 46 -4.58 -6.05 -7.51
CA HIS A 46 -5.19 -4.82 -7.02
C HIS A 46 -5.28 -3.85 -8.19
N CYS A 47 -6.50 -3.65 -8.69
CA CYS A 47 -6.74 -2.83 -9.87
C CYS A 47 -8.03 -2.02 -9.71
N PRO A 48 -8.00 -0.69 -9.92
CA PRO A 48 -6.79 0.11 -10.17
C PRO A 48 -6.02 0.42 -8.87
N LEU A 49 -4.74 0.78 -9.02
CA LEU A 49 -3.89 1.32 -7.94
C LEU A 49 -3.82 2.85 -7.98
N ALA A 50 -4.10 3.46 -9.13
CA ALA A 50 -4.03 4.90 -9.32
C ALA A 50 -5.12 5.37 -10.29
N ILE A 51 -5.66 6.56 -10.04
CA ILE A 51 -6.68 7.22 -10.85
C ILE A 51 -6.28 8.68 -11.04
N TYR A 52 -6.35 9.15 -12.28
CA TYR A 52 -6.18 10.56 -12.61
C TYR A 52 -7.53 11.27 -12.60
N ASP A 53 -7.57 12.40 -11.90
CA ASP A 53 -8.69 13.34 -11.88
C ASP A 53 -8.23 14.64 -12.57
N ASP A 54 -8.86 14.94 -13.70
CA ASP A 54 -8.57 16.09 -14.54
C ASP A 54 -9.14 17.40 -13.99
N ILE A 55 -10.26 17.34 -13.24
CA ILE A 55 -10.88 18.49 -12.59
C ILE A 55 -9.92 19.11 -11.58
N VAL A 56 -9.27 18.28 -10.76
CA VAL A 56 -8.31 18.77 -9.74
C VAL A 56 -6.85 18.69 -10.19
N GLY A 57 -6.58 18.10 -11.37
CA GLY A 57 -5.25 17.94 -11.94
C GLY A 57 -4.31 17.07 -11.09
N LYS A 58 -4.83 16.01 -10.47
CA LYS A 58 -4.04 15.12 -9.60
C LYS A 58 -4.22 13.66 -9.97
N THR A 59 -3.19 12.86 -9.74
CA THR A 59 -3.31 11.40 -9.71
C THR A 59 -3.31 10.93 -8.28
N PHE A 60 -4.42 10.33 -7.84
CA PHE A 60 -4.54 9.66 -6.56
C PHE A 60 -4.09 8.21 -6.70
N PHE A 61 -3.40 7.69 -5.70
CA PHE A 61 -2.94 6.31 -5.72
C PHE A 61 -2.92 5.71 -4.31
N VAL A 62 -3.02 4.39 -4.24
CA VAL A 62 -3.02 3.64 -2.99
C VAL A 62 -1.88 2.64 -2.95
N TYR A 63 -1.44 2.31 -1.74
CA TYR A 63 -0.41 1.30 -1.50
C TYR A 63 -0.54 0.73 -0.08
N GLY A 64 0.03 -0.45 0.13
CA GLY A 64 0.27 -1.00 1.46
C GLY A 64 1.47 -0.33 2.12
N GLY A 65 1.23 0.37 3.22
CA GLY A 65 2.27 1.00 4.01
C GLY A 65 2.57 0.28 5.32
N ALA A 66 3.52 0.81 6.07
CA ALA A 66 3.87 0.37 7.41
C ALA A 66 4.39 1.52 8.27
N ARG A 67 4.21 1.42 9.59
CA ARG A 67 4.90 2.28 10.56
C ARG A 67 6.30 1.73 10.79
N ASP A 68 7.32 2.57 10.63
CA ASP A 68 8.69 2.30 11.11
C ASP A 68 9.27 0.95 10.67
N GLU A 69 9.10 0.57 9.40
CA GLU A 69 9.63 -0.68 8.79
C GLU A 69 9.09 -1.99 9.40
N ARG A 70 8.04 -1.92 10.23
CA ARG A 70 7.43 -3.12 10.81
C ARG A 70 6.56 -3.85 9.79
N ARG A 71 6.49 -5.17 9.92
CA ARG A 71 5.53 -6.01 9.19
C ARG A 71 4.12 -5.79 9.75
N HIS A 72 3.51 -4.65 9.41
CA HIS A 72 2.21 -4.19 9.86
C HIS A 72 1.55 -3.41 8.73
N LEU A 73 0.45 -3.92 8.18
CA LEU A 73 -0.15 -3.36 6.98
C LEU A 73 -1.04 -2.16 7.29
N LEU A 74 -0.75 -1.05 6.64
CA LEU A 74 -1.64 0.10 6.54
C LEU A 74 -2.16 0.24 5.12
N ALA A 75 -3.46 0.52 4.97
CA ALA A 75 -4.00 0.99 3.69
C ALA A 75 -3.72 2.50 3.57
N MET A 76 -2.84 2.86 2.65
CA MET A 76 -2.38 4.23 2.45
C MET A 76 -3.00 4.84 1.20
N ILE A 77 -3.18 6.17 1.22
CA ILE A 77 -3.49 6.96 0.02
C ILE A 77 -2.49 8.11 -0.13
N GLY A 78 -2.06 8.34 -1.36
CA GLY A 78 -1.21 9.44 -1.78
C GLY A 78 -1.77 10.16 -3.01
N ALA A 79 -1.16 11.30 -3.34
CA ALA A 79 -1.51 12.05 -4.53
C ALA A 79 -0.26 12.65 -5.18
N TYR A 80 -0.21 12.60 -6.51
CA TYR A 80 0.73 13.38 -7.32
C TYR A 80 -0.01 14.58 -7.91
N ASP A 81 0.48 15.77 -7.61
CA ASP A 81 -0.03 17.03 -8.15
C ASP A 81 0.69 17.35 -9.46
N HIS A 82 -0.05 17.33 -10.58
CA HIS A 82 0.52 17.56 -11.92
C HIS A 82 0.85 19.02 -12.18
N GLY A 83 0.27 19.98 -11.43
CA GLY A 83 0.57 21.39 -11.58
C GLY A 83 1.90 21.79 -10.93
N THR A 84 2.22 21.16 -9.80
CA THR A 84 3.48 21.42 -9.07
C THR A 84 4.57 20.37 -9.31
N HIS A 85 4.21 19.26 -9.95
CA HIS A 85 5.06 18.08 -10.16
C HIS A 85 5.60 17.47 -8.85
N ARG A 86 4.77 17.45 -7.81
CA ARG A 86 5.14 16.97 -6.48
C ARG A 86 4.18 15.92 -5.95
N LEU A 87 4.71 15.02 -5.13
CA LEU A 87 3.91 14.15 -4.28
C LEU A 87 3.41 14.94 -3.07
N CYS A 88 2.14 14.77 -2.73
CA CYS A 88 1.58 15.21 -1.46
C CYS A 88 2.01 14.25 -0.33
N SER A 89 2.00 14.71 0.92
CA SER A 89 2.17 13.79 2.06
C SER A 89 1.01 12.80 2.12
N PRO A 90 1.28 11.48 2.26
CA PRO A 90 0.23 10.47 2.22
C PRO A 90 -0.51 10.38 3.56
N PHE A 91 -1.69 9.76 3.52
CA PHE A 91 -2.55 9.55 4.68
C PHE A 91 -2.81 8.07 4.90
N VAL A 92 -2.98 7.69 6.18
CA VAL A 92 -3.50 6.38 6.57
C VAL A 92 -5.02 6.41 6.39
N VAL A 93 -5.54 5.53 5.54
CA VAL A 93 -6.99 5.35 5.34
C VAL A 93 -7.53 4.31 6.31
N HIS A 94 -6.77 3.24 6.53
CA HIS A 94 -7.16 2.17 7.43
C HIS A 94 -5.94 1.42 7.98
N ASP A 95 -5.98 1.08 9.26
CA ASP A 95 -5.01 0.21 9.90
C ASP A 95 -5.54 -1.24 9.88
N LYS A 96 -4.80 -2.18 9.28
CA LYS A 96 -5.20 -3.60 9.21
C LYS A 96 -4.82 -4.40 10.44
N GLU A 97 -4.43 -3.72 11.52
CA GLU A 97 -4.19 -4.24 12.86
C GLU A 97 -3.14 -5.35 12.89
N THR A 98 -3.56 -6.62 12.81
CA THR A 98 -2.65 -7.76 12.94
C THR A 98 -2.16 -8.30 11.60
N VAL A 99 -2.62 -7.72 10.49
CA VAL A 99 -2.23 -8.19 9.15
C VAL A 99 -0.86 -7.66 8.80
N ASP A 100 0.01 -8.60 8.43
CA ASP A 100 1.40 -8.36 8.05
C ASP A 100 1.68 -8.82 6.60
N ASP A 101 0.63 -9.10 5.83
CA ASP A 101 0.67 -9.69 4.50
C ASP A 101 0.24 -8.67 3.43
N HIS A 102 1.18 -8.28 2.59
CA HIS A 102 1.01 -7.44 1.39
C HIS A 102 -0.06 -7.90 0.38
N HIS A 103 -0.56 -9.13 0.44
CA HIS A 103 -1.70 -9.54 -0.41
C HIS A 103 -3.01 -8.84 -0.06
N ASP A 104 -3.09 -8.21 1.11
CA ASP A 104 -4.25 -7.46 1.55
C ASP A 104 -4.12 -5.96 1.21
N ASN A 105 -3.18 -5.58 0.35
CA ASN A 105 -3.02 -4.20 -0.11
C ASN A 105 -4.32 -3.63 -0.70
N PRO A 106 -4.49 -2.30 -0.61
CA PRO A 106 -5.71 -1.64 -1.07
C PRO A 106 -5.79 -1.53 -2.59
N SER A 107 -7.01 -1.34 -3.10
CA SER A 107 -7.28 -0.79 -4.43
C SER A 107 -8.16 0.46 -4.31
N ILE A 108 -8.27 1.25 -5.37
CA ILE A 108 -9.01 2.53 -5.35
C ILE A 108 -10.10 2.58 -6.43
N ALA A 109 -11.18 3.31 -6.20
CA ALA A 109 -12.09 3.78 -7.23
C ALA A 109 -12.44 5.25 -6.99
N GLN A 110 -12.96 5.91 -8.02
CA GLN A 110 -13.50 7.26 -7.92
C GLN A 110 -14.94 7.25 -8.45
N ASP A 111 -15.86 7.93 -7.77
CA ASP A 111 -17.22 8.10 -8.24
C ASP A 111 -17.43 9.40 -9.03
N GLU A 112 -18.64 9.55 -9.59
CA GLU A 112 -19.03 10.69 -10.42
C GLU A 112 -19.02 12.04 -9.69
N ASN A 113 -19.06 12.05 -8.36
CA ASN A 113 -18.99 13.26 -7.54
C ASN A 113 -17.55 13.57 -7.10
N GLY A 114 -16.59 12.76 -7.53
CA GLY A 114 -15.17 12.93 -7.22
C GLY A 114 -14.74 12.30 -5.89
N TYR A 115 -15.60 11.54 -5.20
CA TYR A 115 -15.18 10.84 -3.98
C TYR A 115 -14.29 9.66 -4.30
N LEU A 116 -13.24 9.49 -3.50
CA LEU A 116 -12.31 8.36 -3.60
C LEU A 116 -12.74 7.25 -2.63
N TRP A 117 -12.90 6.06 -3.18
CA TRP A 117 -13.24 4.84 -2.46
C TRP A 117 -12.01 3.95 -2.37
N VAL A 118 -11.54 3.67 -1.16
CA VAL A 118 -10.42 2.76 -0.94
C VAL A 118 -10.96 1.43 -0.46
N PHE A 119 -10.69 0.38 -1.24
CA PHE A 119 -11.10 -0.97 -0.94
C PHE A 119 -10.00 -1.67 -0.18
N VAL A 120 -10.33 -2.09 1.03
CA VAL A 120 -9.44 -2.82 1.91
C VAL A 120 -9.65 -4.31 1.67
N SER A 121 -8.62 -5.00 1.19
CA SER A 121 -8.69 -6.43 0.86
C SER A 121 -8.63 -7.28 2.14
N GLY A 122 -9.22 -8.47 2.09
CA GLY A 122 -9.26 -9.42 3.20
C GLY A 122 -9.30 -10.87 2.71
N ARG A 123 -9.02 -11.81 3.61
CA ARG A 123 -9.00 -13.26 3.34
C ARG A 123 -9.93 -14.00 4.31
N GLY A 124 -11.02 -14.55 3.77
CA GLY A 124 -11.96 -15.36 4.54
C GLY A 124 -12.78 -14.52 5.53
N ARG A 125 -12.98 -15.02 6.76
CA ARG A 125 -13.76 -14.34 7.82
C ARG A 125 -12.91 -13.65 8.88
N ALA A 126 -11.58 -13.77 8.78
CA ALA A 126 -10.64 -13.36 9.82
C ALA A 126 -9.58 -12.38 9.33
N ARG A 127 -9.80 -11.74 8.16
CA ARG A 127 -8.90 -10.71 7.62
C ARG A 127 -9.66 -9.71 6.77
#